data_AF-A0A813A623-F1
#
_entry.id   AF-A0A813A623-F1
#
_cell.length_a   1.000
_cell.length_b   1.000
_cell.length_c   1.000
_cell.angle_alpha   90.00
_cell.angle_beta   90.00
_cell.angle_gamma   90.00
#
_symmetry.space_group_name_H-M   'P 1'
#
loop_
_entity.id
_entity.type
_entity.pdbx_description
1 polymer ?
#
loop_
_entity_poly.entity_id
_entity_poly.type
_entity_poly.pdbx_seq_one_letter_code
_entity_poly.pdbx_strand_id
1 'polypeptide(L)'
;MFGKGTYFAQNASKSDFYTTCSECSRDAAHGDCSHPHGERCLVLARVLLGQSKPVTTEKLKGITRAPERQDGEPYDSITALTKEHGGRVDHMEFVIFKEQMALPQYLIYYRHAEDCWCHNCWRRWPKH
;
A
#
# COMPACT_ATOMS: atom_id res chain seq x y z
N MET A 1 -5.52 -6.69 -2.79
CA MET A 1 -5.11 -6.83 -4.20
C MET A 1 -4.44 -8.20 -4.31
N PHE A 2 -3.23 -8.41 -4.79
CA PHE A 2 -2.49 -9.69 -4.97
C PHE A 2 -2.37 -10.67 -3.76
N GLY A 3 -3.48 -11.14 -3.20
CA GLY A 3 -3.53 -12.07 -2.06
C GLY A 3 -3.76 -11.38 -0.70
N LYS A 4 -3.79 -12.18 0.36
CA LYS A 4 -3.86 -11.74 1.76
C LYS A 4 -2.45 -11.68 2.33
N GLY A 5 -1.95 -10.47 2.56
CA GLY A 5 -0.60 -10.21 3.07
C GLY A 5 -0.46 -8.74 3.42
N THR A 6 0.75 -8.34 3.85
CA THR A 6 1.06 -6.95 4.18
C THR A 6 1.55 -6.23 2.93
N TYR A 7 0.89 -5.12 2.59
CA TYR A 7 1.16 -4.35 1.38
C TYR A 7 2.06 -3.15 1.67
N PHE A 8 3.05 -2.95 0.80
CA PHE A 8 3.91 -1.79 0.78
C PHE A 8 3.87 -1.16 -0.60
N ALA A 9 4.06 0.15 -0.67
CA ALA A 9 4.24 0.88 -1.92
C ALA A 9 5.56 1.64 -1.86
N GLN A 10 6.19 1.83 -3.01
CA GLN A 10 7.41 2.63 -3.10
C GLN A 10 7.14 4.13 -2.86
N ASN A 11 5.95 4.60 -3.22
CA ASN A 11 5.60 6.02 -3.20
C ASN A 11 4.66 6.34 -2.04
N ALA A 12 5.02 7.33 -1.23
CA ALA A 12 4.20 7.80 -0.11
C ALA A 12 2.80 8.26 -0.54
N SER A 13 2.69 8.90 -1.72
CA SER A 13 1.40 9.34 -2.28
C SER A 13 0.43 8.19 -2.54
N LYS A 14 0.94 6.99 -2.87
CA LYS A 14 0.10 5.80 -3.00
C LYS A 14 -0.40 5.33 -1.64
N SER A 15 0.49 5.26 -0.66
CA SER A 15 0.13 4.86 0.71
C SER A 15 -0.84 5.85 1.36
N ASP A 16 -0.74 7.15 1.06
CA ASP A 16 -1.65 8.19 1.55
C ASP A 16 -3.13 7.89 1.22
N PHE A 17 -3.43 7.26 0.07
CA PHE A 17 -4.81 6.85 -0.27
C PHE A 17 -5.44 5.92 0.78
N TYR A 18 -4.62 5.15 1.49
CA TYR A 18 -5.05 4.17 2.47
C TYR A 18 -5.04 4.71 3.91
N THR A 19 -4.61 5.96 4.11
CA THR A 19 -4.59 6.59 5.44
C THR A 19 -5.93 7.18 5.84
N THR A 20 -6.17 7.17 7.15
CA THR A 20 -7.19 7.99 7.83
C THR A 20 -6.47 9.05 8.68
N CYS A 21 -7.13 10.16 8.98
CA CYS A 21 -6.56 11.18 9.85
C CYS A 21 -6.89 10.92 11.33
N SER A 22 -6.16 11.58 12.23
CA SER A 22 -6.38 11.53 13.69
C SER A 22 -7.76 12.00 14.16
N GLU A 23 -8.48 12.77 13.33
CA GLU A 23 -9.81 13.32 13.65
C GLU A 23 -10.97 12.41 13.23
N CYS A 24 -10.70 11.35 12.46
CA CYS A 24 -11.73 10.37 12.11
C CYS A 24 -12.03 9.46 13.31
N SER A 25 -13.29 8.99 13.44
CA SER A 25 -13.61 7.94 14.39
C SER A 25 -12.77 6.69 14.10
N ARG A 26 -12.41 5.93 15.15
CA ARG A 26 -11.64 4.68 14.99
C ARG A 26 -12.34 3.66 14.10
N ASP A 27 -13.66 3.79 13.94
CA ASP A 27 -14.51 2.92 13.14
C ASP A 27 -14.73 3.45 11.71
N ALA A 28 -14.16 4.60 11.34
CA ALA A 28 -14.26 5.13 9.98
C ALA A 28 -13.54 4.17 9.01
N ALA A 29 -14.26 3.74 7.97
CA ALA A 29 -13.67 2.88 6.95
C ALA A 29 -12.51 3.59 6.23
N HIS A 30 -11.50 2.84 5.83
CA HIS A 30 -10.39 3.37 5.02
C HIS A 30 -10.95 4.02 3.75
N GLY A 31 -10.71 5.32 3.58
CA GLY A 31 -11.18 6.09 2.42
C GLY A 31 -12.35 7.04 2.70
N ASP A 32 -13.03 6.92 3.86
CA ASP A 32 -14.17 7.77 4.23
C ASP A 32 -13.75 9.01 5.05
N CYS A 33 -12.46 9.36 5.02
CA CYS A 33 -11.94 10.53 5.70
C CYS A 33 -12.38 11.82 4.99
N SER A 34 -13.14 12.69 5.67
CA SER A 34 -13.57 14.00 5.15
C SER A 34 -12.71 15.18 5.64
N HIS A 35 -11.49 14.91 6.14
CA HIS A 35 -10.59 15.92 6.69
C HIS A 35 -9.35 16.05 5.80
N PRO A 36 -9.37 16.86 4.72
CA PRO A 36 -8.28 16.93 3.75
C PRO A 36 -6.93 17.29 4.41
N HIS A 37 -6.94 18.15 5.42
CA HIS A 37 -5.73 18.64 6.11
C HIS A 37 -5.44 17.97 7.46
N GLY A 38 -6.24 16.97 7.85
CA GLY A 38 -6.04 16.26 9.11
C GLY A 38 -4.67 15.57 9.19
N GLU A 39 -4.14 15.43 10.40
CA GLU A 39 -2.85 14.77 10.62
C GLU A 39 -2.93 13.28 10.32
N ARG A 40 -1.89 12.77 9.67
CA ARG A 40 -1.78 11.38 9.20
C ARG A 40 -0.44 10.80 9.60
N CYS A 41 -0.37 9.47 9.57
CA CYS A 41 0.85 8.74 9.83
C CYS A 41 1.11 7.71 8.72
N LEU A 42 2.36 7.60 8.29
CA LEU A 42 2.85 6.51 7.45
C LEU A 42 3.94 5.73 8.18
N VAL A 43 3.98 4.42 7.96
CA VAL A 43 5.08 3.57 8.42
C VAL A 43 6.08 3.42 7.27
N LEU A 44 7.33 3.80 7.50
CA LEU A 44 8.43 3.49 6.60
C LEU A 44 9.16 2.26 7.14
N ALA A 45 9.24 1.21 6.33
CA ALA A 45 9.84 -0.06 6.71
C ALA A 45 10.91 -0.49 5.69
N ARG A 46 11.93 -1.18 6.20
CA ARG A 46 12.83 -1.98 5.36
C ARG A 46 12.16 -3.35 5.16
N VAL A 47 11.85 -3.68 3.92
CA VAL A 47 11.14 -4.91 3.57
C VAL A 47 12.09 -5.89 2.89
N LEU A 48 12.21 -7.09 3.45
CA LEU A 48 13.00 -8.19 2.93
C LEU A 48 12.18 -8.92 1.86
N LEU A 49 12.35 -8.55 0.59
CA LEU A 49 11.58 -9.14 -0.52
C LEU A 49 12.08 -10.52 -0.94
N GLY A 50 13.34 -10.87 -0.62
CA GLY A 50 13.95 -12.13 -1.04
C GLY A 50 13.82 -12.36 -2.55
N GLN A 51 13.50 -13.59 -2.94
CA GLN A 51 13.06 -13.90 -4.30
C GLN A 51 11.61 -13.51 -4.48
N SER A 52 11.38 -12.37 -5.14
CA SER A 52 10.03 -11.87 -5.39
C SER A 52 9.46 -12.38 -6.72
N LYS A 53 8.18 -12.79 -6.73
CA LYS A 53 7.46 -13.08 -7.97
C LYS A 53 6.97 -11.78 -8.60
N PRO A 54 7.44 -11.38 -9.80
CA PRO A 54 6.79 -10.32 -10.55
C PRO A 54 5.40 -10.77 -11.00
N VAL A 55 4.39 -9.94 -10.75
CA VAL A 55 3.01 -10.21 -11.16
C VAL A 55 2.48 -9.08 -12.03
N THR A 56 1.85 -9.47 -13.13
CA THR A 56 1.26 -8.56 -14.12
C THR A 56 -0.26 -8.61 -14.13
N THR A 57 -0.88 -9.56 -13.40
CA THR A 57 -2.34 -9.74 -13.36
C THR A 57 -2.84 -10.00 -11.93
N GLU A 58 -4.12 -9.71 -11.68
CA GLU A 58 -4.78 -9.91 -10.39
C GLU A 58 -5.23 -11.37 -10.13
N LYS A 59 -4.73 -12.36 -10.88
CA LYS A 59 -5.17 -13.77 -10.77
C LYS A 59 -4.83 -14.45 -9.43
N LEU A 60 -4.28 -13.71 -8.48
CA LEU A 60 -3.84 -14.18 -7.17
C LEU A 60 -4.82 -13.79 -6.04
N LYS A 61 -6.08 -13.49 -6.36
CA LYS A 61 -7.09 -13.22 -5.33
C LYS A 61 -7.23 -14.44 -4.40
N GLY A 62 -7.21 -14.19 -3.09
CA GLY A 62 -7.45 -15.20 -2.06
C GLY A 62 -6.24 -16.02 -1.61
N ILE A 63 -5.09 -15.93 -2.28
CA ILE A 63 -3.88 -16.64 -1.82
C ILE A 63 -3.38 -16.05 -0.50
N THR A 64 -2.87 -16.91 0.40
CA THR A 64 -2.30 -16.53 1.70
C THR A 64 -0.78 -16.74 1.77
N ARG A 65 -0.19 -17.21 0.68
CA ARG A 65 1.24 -17.45 0.50
C ARG A 65 1.64 -17.05 -0.91
N ALA A 66 2.92 -16.74 -1.14
CA ALA A 66 3.39 -16.47 -2.49
C ALA A 66 3.26 -17.73 -3.38
N PRO A 67 3.16 -17.58 -4.72
CA PRO A 67 3.16 -18.70 -5.65
C PRO A 67 4.40 -19.58 -5.52
N GLU A 68 4.32 -20.82 -6.00
CA GLU A 68 5.46 -21.74 -6.06
C GLU A 68 6.37 -21.41 -7.26
N ARG A 69 7.68 -21.62 -7.06
CA ARG A 69 8.72 -21.63 -8.08
C ARG A 69 8.76 -23.00 -8.76
N GLN A 70 9.57 -23.12 -9.82
CA GLN A 70 9.73 -24.37 -10.57
C GLN A 70 10.36 -25.50 -9.75
N ASP A 71 11.13 -25.15 -8.71
CA ASP A 71 11.75 -26.08 -7.77
C ASP A 71 10.78 -26.58 -6.67
N GLY A 72 9.52 -26.13 -6.70
CA GLY A 72 8.48 -26.48 -5.70
C GLY A 72 8.48 -25.60 -4.45
N GLU A 73 9.49 -24.74 -4.27
CA GLU A 73 9.55 -23.82 -3.14
C GLU A 73 8.75 -22.55 -3.41
N PRO A 74 8.10 -21.94 -2.41
CA PRO A 74 7.39 -20.67 -2.62
C PRO A 74 8.38 -19.51 -2.87
N TYR A 75 7.95 -18.52 -3.64
CA TYR A 75 8.60 -17.21 -3.61
C TYR A 75 8.50 -16.58 -2.21
N ASP A 76 9.36 -15.61 -1.94
CA ASP A 76 9.41 -14.93 -0.65
C ASP A 76 8.38 -13.78 -0.58
N SER A 77 8.16 -13.10 -1.70
CA SER A 77 7.22 -11.99 -1.83
C SER A 77 6.59 -11.91 -3.23
N ILE A 78 5.68 -10.96 -3.40
CA ILE A 78 5.16 -10.55 -4.71
C ILE A 78 5.55 -9.11 -4.99
N THR A 79 5.94 -8.83 -6.23
CA THR A 79 6.11 -7.46 -6.76
C THR A 79 5.08 -7.24 -7.86
N ALA A 80 4.10 -6.38 -7.61
CA ALA A 80 3.15 -5.94 -8.61
C ALA A 80 3.78 -4.91 -9.53
N LEU A 81 3.88 -5.24 -10.82
CA LEU A 81 4.55 -4.42 -11.80
C LEU A 81 3.64 -3.28 -12.31
N THR A 82 4.27 -2.15 -12.62
CA THR A 82 3.59 -1.01 -13.25
C THR A 82 3.16 -1.32 -14.67
N LYS A 83 2.22 -0.55 -15.21
CA LYS A 83 1.82 -0.63 -16.64
C LYS A 83 3.02 -0.48 -17.59
N GLU A 84 3.96 0.40 -17.26
CA GLU A 84 5.22 0.58 -18.00
C GLU A 84 6.06 -0.70 -18.07
N HIS A 85 6.01 -1.53 -17.03
CA HIS A 85 6.69 -2.83 -16.96
C HIS A 85 5.77 -4.00 -17.30
N GLY A 86 4.74 -3.76 -18.12
CA GLY A 86 3.80 -4.80 -18.59
C GLY A 86 2.85 -5.33 -17.51
N GLY A 87 2.79 -4.68 -16.36
CA GLY A 87 1.85 -4.98 -15.28
C GLY A 87 0.57 -4.15 -15.36
N ARG A 88 -0.06 -3.94 -14.19
CA ARG A 88 -1.42 -3.37 -14.10
C ARG A 88 -1.56 -2.19 -13.15
N VAL A 89 -0.60 -2.00 -12.24
CA VAL A 89 -0.68 -0.96 -11.23
C VAL A 89 -0.05 0.33 -11.74
N ASP A 90 -0.45 1.48 -11.20
CA ASP A 90 0.15 2.77 -11.58
C ASP A 90 1.48 3.02 -10.85
N HIS A 91 1.68 2.40 -9.69
CA HIS A 91 2.92 2.42 -8.93
C HIS A 91 3.21 1.03 -8.39
N MET A 92 4.50 0.67 -8.31
CA MET A 92 4.95 -0.62 -7.79
C MET A 92 4.43 -0.85 -6.38
N GLU A 93 3.96 -2.06 -6.14
CA GLU A 93 3.52 -2.55 -4.83
C GLU A 93 4.22 -3.86 -4.51
N PHE A 94 4.45 -4.07 -3.23
CA PHE A 94 5.11 -5.25 -2.69
C PHE A 94 4.20 -5.91 -1.68
N VAL A 95 4.12 -7.24 -1.72
CA VAL A 95 3.33 -8.03 -0.77
C VAL A 95 4.22 -9.05 -0.11
N ILE A 96 4.29 -8.99 1.22
CA ILE A 96 4.91 -10.04 2.05
C ILE A 96 3.82 -10.85 2.74
N PHE A 97 4.12 -12.11 3.00
CA PHE A 97 3.20 -13.06 3.63
C PHE A 97 3.59 -13.43 5.07
N LYS A 98 4.77 -13.01 5.52
CA LYS A 98 5.29 -13.21 6.87
C LYS A 98 5.66 -11.85 7.44
N GLU A 99 5.12 -11.51 8.60
CA GLU A 99 5.33 -10.20 9.24
C GLU A 99 6.80 -9.92 9.56
N GLN A 100 7.57 -10.98 9.85
CA GLN A 100 9.00 -10.90 10.17
C GLN A 100 9.87 -10.41 8.99
N MET A 101 9.30 -10.29 7.79
CA MET A 101 9.98 -9.77 6.61
C MET A 101 9.92 -8.24 6.50
N ALA A 102 9.27 -7.55 7.44
CA ALA A 102 9.30 -6.11 7.53
C ALA A 102 9.95 -5.66 8.85
N LEU A 103 10.90 -4.74 8.73
CA LEU A 103 11.45 -4.00 9.86
C LEU A 103 10.97 -2.54 9.76
N PRO A 104 9.92 -2.15 10.51
CA PRO A 104 9.54 -0.75 10.65
C PRO A 104 10.73 0.06 11.16
N GLN A 105 11.06 1.15 10.47
CA GLN A 105 12.17 2.02 10.84
C GLN A 105 11.69 3.36 11.36
N TYR A 106 10.61 3.90 10.77
CA TYR A 106 10.12 5.23 11.12
C TYR A 106 8.59 5.29 11.07
N LEU A 107 8.04 6.14 11.93
CA LEU A 107 6.68 6.68 11.82
C LEU A 107 6.79 8.12 11.33
N ILE A 108 6.14 8.40 10.20
CA ILE A 108 6.18 9.72 9.56
C ILE A 108 4.81 10.35 9.76
N TYR A 109 4.77 11.34 10.64
CA TYR A 109 3.59 12.18 10.84
C TYR A 109 3.62 13.35 9.85
N TYR A 110 2.51 13.60 9.19
CA TYR A 110 2.41 14.62 8.15
C TYR A 110 1.00 15.18 8.01
N ARG A 111 0.91 16.35 7.39
CA ARG A 111 -0.34 16.99 6.95
C ARG A 111 -0.17 17.43 5.50
N HIS A 112 -1.27 17.43 4.76
CA HIS A 112 -1.30 18.11 3.48
C HIS A 112 -1.44 19.62 3.74
N ALA A 113 -0.77 20.45 2.95
CA ALA A 113 -0.88 21.91 3.04
C ALA A 113 -2.34 22.35 2.87
N GLU A 114 -2.72 23.48 3.47
CA GLU A 114 -4.09 24.03 3.42
C GLU A 114 -4.54 24.34 1.99
N ASP A 115 -3.59 24.67 1.11
CA ASP A 115 -3.79 24.96 -0.31
C ASP A 115 -3.49 23.75 -1.21
N CYS A 116 -3.44 22.53 -0.68
CA CYS A 116 -3.18 21.33 -1.46
C CYS A 116 -4.42 20.90 -2.28
N TRP A 117 -4.26 20.84 -3.61
CA TRP A 117 -5.29 20.41 -4.56
C TRP A 117 -5.01 19.02 -5.15
N CYS A 118 -4.28 18.16 -4.42
CA CYS A 118 -4.02 16.81 -4.91
C CYS A 118 -5.31 15.97 -5.00
N HIS A 119 -5.24 14.88 -5.76
CA HIS A 119 -6.38 13.97 -5.95
C HIS A 119 -6.98 13.45 -4.63
N ASN A 120 -6.16 13.27 -3.59
CA ASN A 120 -6.62 12.87 -2.27
C ASN A 120 -7.36 13.99 -1.54
N CYS A 121 -6.78 15.19 -1.45
CA CYS A 121 -7.43 16.34 -0.81
C CYS A 121 -8.79 16.63 -1.45
N TRP A 122 -8.86 16.59 -2.79
CA TRP A 122 -10.09 16.85 -3.50
C TRP A 122 -11.20 15.81 -3.21
N ARG A 123 -10.84 14.52 -3.10
CA ARG A 123 -11.81 13.46 -2.73
C ARG A 123 -12.33 13.56 -1.30
N ARG A 124 -11.50 14.10 -0.39
CA ARG A 124 -11.78 14.19 1.05
C ARG A 124 -12.51 15.49 1.41
N TRP A 125 -12.67 16.42 0.48
CA TRP A 125 -13.44 17.63 0.76
C TRP A 125 -14.91 17.28 1.02
N PRO A 126 -15.55 17.87 2.04
CA PRO A 126 -16.98 17.68 2.28
C PRO A 126 -17.77 18.01 1.00
N LYS A 127 -18.53 17.04 0.51
CA LYS A 127 -19.47 17.30 -0.59
C LYS A 127 -20.68 18.00 0.01
N HIS A 128 -20.92 19.24 -0.41
CA HIS A 128 -22.13 19.99 -0.09
C HIS A 128 -23.37 19.36 -0.73
#